data_AF-A0A1B3X7E7-F1
#
_entry.id   AF-A0A1B3X7E7-F1
#
_cell.length_a   1.000
_cell.length_b   1.000
_cell.length_c   1.000
_cell.angle_alpha   90.00
_cell.angle_beta   90.00
_cell.angle_gamma   90.00
#
_symmetry.space_group_name_H-M   'P 1'
#
loop_
_entity.id
_entity.type
_entity.pdbx_description
1 polymer ?
#
loop_
_entity_poly.entity_id
_entity_poly.type
_entity_poly.pdbx_seq_one_letter_code
_entity_poly.pdbx_strand_id
1 'polypeptide(L)'
;MIHIDLWTVFCFFLMLITAVFTVKLSVLGLTFCSIVVLILNFTVSEDVALIGLITPFVAFSLLTAILIHFCKKYEDGNKQGSYKKYAKMGLISDEGVVIGQYDTILSGVVPPLTKILPADKRTAAYNWFVERHMNPMPLYLRDNSSNHILIEGESNHRRSDRFIIPTLLDGWKSSVVVHDIKGEYWEVTAGYRKRLGNTIIKFEPTATDDTSACWNPLDEIRMDSPDKLFVAKTLSSALIRMGKMMVCDDVVEEVADVLTKIILHLKNTYHADQDRHPKSLSLYDVAQYIQDHTVGMVDKDGAPVYAWMPLDWKIYDTPLEYPYISLEEPEKVQKIIDHKLHGIVSIPNNQACYILSIINAALKDYLDPVLRHHTERSDFCIKDLMNHTQPVSLYLVTPPGNSCQPSQIFRVFLEMLWIFGYKGEPMKGRYRCLILMDECTSLGRLNIFEYPGLNYISLCGMKAVLFDELLQTCKFYGCKTDMQVISILGKKNKYSIIMDTRSVDVAGVQYQENDYFLSRMYEAPERSEIIHGHSI
;
A
#
# COMPACT_ATOMS: atom_id res chain seq x y z
N MET A 1 -53.39 -46.82 -13.91
CA MET A 1 -52.68 -45.83 -13.07
C MET A 1 -51.21 -45.90 -13.41
N ILE A 2 -50.67 -44.87 -14.06
CA ILE A 2 -49.24 -44.79 -14.37
C ILE A 2 -48.54 -44.37 -13.09
N HIS A 3 -47.68 -45.24 -12.54
CA HIS A 3 -46.81 -44.90 -11.42
C HIS A 3 -45.78 -43.90 -11.95
N ILE A 4 -45.95 -42.63 -11.60
CA ILE A 4 -44.94 -41.61 -11.88
C ILE A 4 -43.89 -41.73 -10.79
N ASP A 5 -42.66 -42.08 -11.18
CA ASP A 5 -41.50 -42.14 -10.29
C ASP A 5 -41.23 -40.75 -9.69
N LEU A 6 -41.16 -40.71 -8.37
CA LEU A 6 -40.97 -39.49 -7.57
C LEU A 6 -39.67 -38.76 -7.96
N TRP A 7 -38.66 -39.51 -8.41
CA TRP A 7 -37.39 -38.95 -8.89
C TRP A 7 -37.54 -38.20 -10.21
N THR A 8 -38.43 -38.67 -11.08
CA THR A 8 -38.71 -38.03 -12.37
C THR A 8 -39.48 -36.72 -12.18
N VAL A 9 -40.39 -36.66 -11.20
CA VAL A 9 -41.07 -35.41 -10.80
C VAL A 9 -40.07 -34.41 -10.20
N PHE A 10 -39.12 -34.90 -9.38
CA PHE A 10 -38.05 -34.09 -8.80
C PHE A 10 -37.14 -33.46 -9.87
N CYS A 11 -36.66 -34.24 -10.84
CA CYS A 11 -35.82 -33.73 -11.92
C CYS A 11 -36.58 -32.74 -12.83
N PHE A 12 -37.86 -32.97 -13.10
CA PHE A 12 -38.69 -32.08 -13.92
C PHE A 12 -38.94 -30.73 -13.24
N PHE A 13 -39.24 -30.72 -11.93
CA PHE A 13 -39.39 -29.48 -11.16
C PHE A 13 -38.05 -28.75 -10.99
N LEU A 14 -36.95 -29.47 -10.76
CA LEU A 14 -35.61 -28.88 -10.69
C LEU A 14 -35.24 -28.16 -11.99
N MET A 15 -35.51 -28.77 -13.15
CA MET A 15 -35.25 -28.18 -14.47
C MET A 15 -36.15 -26.95 -14.76
N LEU A 16 -37.44 -27.03 -14.43
CA LEU A 16 -38.40 -25.91 -14.58
C LEU A 16 -37.99 -24.72 -13.70
N ILE A 17 -37.52 -24.98 -12.48
CA ILE A 17 -37.07 -23.98 -11.51
C ILE A 17 -35.76 -23.34 -11.98
N THR A 18 -34.80 -24.10 -12.53
CA THR A 18 -33.58 -23.54 -13.10
C THR A 18 -33.83 -22.66 -14.34
N ALA A 19 -34.86 -22.98 -15.15
CA ALA A 19 -35.21 -22.22 -16.34
C ALA A 19 -35.94 -20.90 -16.04
N VAL A 20 -36.73 -20.84 -14.95
CA VAL A 20 -37.44 -19.61 -14.51
C VAL A 20 -36.49 -18.61 -13.83
N PHE A 21 -35.33 -19.07 -13.33
CA PHE A 21 -34.39 -18.27 -12.54
C PHE A 21 -33.43 -17.37 -13.34
N THR A 22 -33.29 -17.59 -14.65
CA THR A 22 -32.38 -16.84 -15.51
C THR A 22 -32.86 -15.43 -15.87
N VAL A 23 -34.08 -15.03 -15.46
CA VAL A 23 -34.75 -13.84 -16.01
C VAL A 23 -34.83 -12.63 -15.08
N LYS A 24 -34.72 -12.72 -13.74
CA LYS A 24 -34.51 -11.53 -12.86
C LYS A 24 -34.27 -11.87 -11.38
N LEU A 25 -33.28 -11.20 -10.79
CA LEU A 25 -32.79 -11.38 -9.42
C LEU A 25 -33.60 -10.54 -8.41
N SER A 26 -34.54 -11.16 -7.70
CA SER A 26 -34.96 -10.72 -6.36
C SER A 26 -35.00 -11.94 -5.43
N VAL A 27 -33.91 -12.05 -4.69
CA VAL A 27 -33.39 -13.25 -4.00
C VAL A 27 -34.10 -13.43 -2.66
N LEU A 28 -34.92 -14.50 -2.52
CA LEU A 28 -34.99 -15.36 -1.31
C LEU A 28 -36.03 -16.51 -1.39
N GLY A 29 -36.95 -16.49 -2.37
CA GLY A 29 -38.11 -17.38 -2.35
C GLY A 29 -37.86 -18.88 -2.60
N LEU A 30 -36.74 -19.27 -3.21
CA LEU A 30 -36.58 -20.63 -3.79
C LEU A 30 -35.41 -21.46 -3.23
N THR A 31 -34.43 -20.84 -2.57
CA THR A 31 -33.59 -21.57 -1.59
C THR A 31 -34.45 -22.07 -0.43
N PHE A 32 -35.52 -21.32 -0.11
CA PHE A 32 -36.56 -21.64 0.85
C PHE A 32 -37.40 -22.88 0.45
N CYS A 33 -37.88 -22.98 -0.80
CA CYS A 33 -38.62 -24.17 -1.24
C CYS A 33 -37.75 -25.43 -1.28
N SER A 34 -36.46 -25.29 -1.59
CA SER A 34 -35.54 -26.43 -1.77
C SER A 34 -35.15 -27.09 -0.44
N ILE A 35 -34.90 -26.29 0.61
CA ILE A 35 -34.62 -26.80 1.97
C ILE A 35 -35.90 -27.37 2.61
N VAL A 36 -37.06 -26.76 2.35
CA VAL A 36 -38.37 -27.23 2.84
C VAL A 36 -38.76 -28.59 2.23
N VAL A 37 -38.52 -28.81 0.94
CA VAL A 37 -38.77 -30.11 0.29
C VAL A 37 -37.77 -31.18 0.73
N LEU A 38 -36.51 -30.81 1.00
CA LEU A 38 -35.51 -31.74 1.54
C LEU A 38 -35.85 -32.21 2.97
N ILE A 39 -36.34 -31.30 3.82
CA ILE A 39 -36.74 -31.60 5.21
C ILE A 39 -38.05 -32.41 5.23
N LEU A 40 -39.05 -32.04 4.41
CA LEU A 40 -40.31 -32.77 4.30
C LEU A 40 -40.13 -34.22 3.83
N ASN A 41 -39.15 -34.50 2.96
CA ASN A 41 -38.82 -35.85 2.52
C ASN A 41 -37.94 -36.64 3.51
N PHE A 42 -37.23 -35.99 4.43
CA PHE A 42 -36.50 -36.68 5.50
C PHE A 42 -37.41 -37.08 6.66
N THR A 43 -38.53 -36.37 6.86
CA THR A 43 -39.49 -36.61 7.96
C THR A 43 -40.63 -37.57 7.63
N VAL A 44 -40.63 -38.19 6.44
CA VAL A 44 -41.59 -39.25 6.08
C VAL A 44 -40.83 -40.53 5.75
N SER A 45 -40.17 -41.08 6.77
CA SER A 45 -40.11 -42.52 6.95
C SER A 45 -40.89 -42.82 8.22
N GLU A 46 -41.73 -43.84 8.16
CA GLU A 46 -42.65 -44.25 9.21
C GLU A 46 -41.96 -44.37 10.59
N ASP A 47 -42.76 -44.07 11.63
CA ASP A 47 -42.48 -44.19 13.07
C ASP A 47 -41.57 -43.16 13.76
N VAL A 48 -42.09 -41.96 14.02
CA VAL A 48 -41.67 -41.18 15.20
C VAL A 48 -42.86 -40.48 15.87
N ALA A 49 -43.38 -41.10 16.94
CA ALA A 49 -44.41 -40.56 17.84
C ALA A 49 -43.88 -39.45 18.78
N LEU A 50 -42.97 -38.59 18.31
CA LEU A 50 -42.34 -37.56 19.12
C LEU A 50 -42.18 -36.27 18.31
N ILE A 51 -43.27 -35.53 18.14
CA ILE A 51 -43.40 -34.05 18.04
C ILE A 51 -44.92 -33.79 17.84
N GLY A 52 -45.69 -33.94 18.92
CA GLY A 52 -47.13 -33.73 18.93
C GLY A 52 -47.56 -32.26 19.10
N LEU A 53 -46.68 -31.29 18.84
CA LEU A 53 -47.00 -29.87 19.13
C LEU A 53 -46.67 -28.87 18.03
N ILE A 54 -46.02 -29.26 16.94
CA ILE A 54 -45.71 -28.35 15.84
C ILE A 54 -45.98 -29.10 14.54
N THR A 55 -47.11 -28.82 13.90
CA THR A 55 -47.36 -29.34 12.55
C THR A 55 -46.31 -28.77 11.59
N PRO A 56 -45.93 -29.49 10.51
CA PRO A 56 -45.01 -28.97 9.49
C PRO A 56 -45.42 -27.60 8.96
N PHE A 57 -46.72 -27.31 8.96
CA PHE A 57 -47.31 -26.04 8.61
C PHE A 57 -46.97 -24.91 9.61
N VAL A 58 -47.00 -25.18 10.92
CA VAL A 58 -46.60 -24.21 11.96
C VAL A 58 -45.10 -23.96 11.91
N ALA A 59 -44.28 -25.00 11.71
CA ALA A 59 -42.83 -24.85 11.49
C ALA A 59 -42.54 -23.99 10.25
N PHE A 60 -43.27 -24.22 9.15
CA PHE A 60 -43.21 -23.44 7.92
C PHE A 60 -43.61 -21.96 8.13
N SER A 61 -44.73 -21.70 8.82
CA SER A 61 -45.17 -20.33 9.11
C SER A 61 -44.20 -19.58 10.02
N LEU A 62 -43.60 -20.26 11.01
CA LEU A 62 -42.58 -19.66 11.89
C LEU A 62 -41.30 -19.31 11.11
N LEU A 63 -40.79 -20.26 10.30
CA LEU A 63 -39.62 -20.04 9.45
C LEU A 63 -39.87 -18.90 8.45
N THR A 64 -41.05 -18.85 7.84
CA THR A 64 -41.44 -17.79 6.90
C THR A 64 -41.53 -16.43 7.61
N ALA A 65 -42.12 -16.35 8.80
CA ALA A 65 -42.22 -15.11 9.57
C ALA A 65 -40.84 -14.62 10.05
N ILE A 66 -39.98 -15.54 10.49
CA ILE A 66 -38.59 -15.27 10.84
C ILE A 66 -37.82 -14.77 9.63
N LEU A 67 -38.00 -15.40 8.46
CA LEU A 67 -37.35 -15.01 7.20
C LEU A 67 -37.83 -13.62 6.73
N ILE A 68 -39.13 -13.35 6.72
CA ILE A 68 -39.70 -12.03 6.38
C ILE A 68 -39.16 -10.97 7.35
N HIS A 69 -39.08 -11.27 8.65
CA HIS A 69 -38.48 -10.38 9.63
C HIS A 69 -36.99 -10.10 9.33
N PHE A 70 -36.22 -11.13 8.93
CA PHE A 70 -34.81 -10.99 8.54
C PHE A 70 -34.63 -10.27 7.19
N CYS A 71 -35.44 -10.52 6.17
CA CYS A 71 -35.45 -9.79 4.89
C CYS A 71 -35.77 -8.32 5.11
N LYS A 72 -36.81 -8.02 5.89
CA LYS A 72 -37.19 -6.65 6.19
C LYS A 72 -36.10 -5.94 6.98
N LYS A 73 -35.41 -6.64 7.88
CA LYS A 73 -34.19 -6.16 8.56
C LYS A 73 -33.01 -5.94 7.60
N TYR A 74 -32.90 -6.71 6.52
CA TYR A 74 -31.85 -6.62 5.50
C TYR A 74 -32.09 -5.50 4.47
N GLU A 75 -33.36 -5.28 4.09
CA GLU A 75 -33.78 -4.31 3.05
C GLU A 75 -34.12 -2.92 3.59
N ASP A 76 -34.50 -2.78 4.87
CA ASP A 76 -34.79 -1.45 5.45
C ASP A 76 -33.50 -0.63 5.52
N GLY A 77 -33.35 0.26 4.53
CA GLY A 77 -32.29 1.27 4.43
C GLY A 77 -32.22 2.26 5.60
N ASN A 78 -33.15 2.16 6.56
CA ASN A 78 -33.26 3.02 7.73
C ASN A 78 -32.46 2.52 8.96
N LYS A 79 -31.87 1.32 8.93
CA LYS A 79 -31.00 0.84 10.02
C LYS A 79 -29.51 1.01 9.68
N GLN A 80 -28.69 1.32 10.70
CA GLN A 80 -27.23 1.24 10.62
C GLN A 80 -26.83 -0.16 10.10
N GLY A 81 -26.06 -0.21 9.01
CA GLY A 81 -25.49 -1.44 8.48
C GLY A 81 -26.33 -2.27 7.49
N SER A 82 -27.19 -1.67 6.66
CA SER A 82 -27.90 -2.42 5.59
C SER A 82 -27.11 -2.47 4.27
N TYR A 83 -27.18 -3.58 3.53
CA TYR A 83 -26.55 -3.77 2.22
C TYR A 83 -26.87 -2.63 1.25
N LYS A 84 -28.14 -2.20 1.19
CA LYS A 84 -28.60 -1.11 0.32
C LYS A 84 -27.90 0.23 0.63
N LYS A 85 -27.57 0.49 1.90
CA LYS A 85 -26.81 1.67 2.32
C LYS A 85 -25.37 1.59 1.79
N TYR A 86 -24.68 0.47 1.99
CA TYR A 86 -23.31 0.27 1.49
C TYR A 86 -23.22 0.27 -0.04
N ALA A 87 -24.20 -0.32 -0.73
CA ALA A 87 -24.32 -0.26 -2.18
C ALA A 87 -24.47 1.18 -2.67
N LYS A 88 -25.34 1.98 -2.03
CA LYS A 88 -25.52 3.40 -2.35
C LYS A 88 -24.26 4.23 -2.08
N MET A 89 -23.44 3.79 -1.13
CA MET A 89 -22.14 4.39 -0.82
C MET A 89 -21.02 3.93 -1.77
N GLY A 90 -21.28 3.00 -2.69
CA GLY A 90 -20.26 2.47 -3.60
C GLY A 90 -19.27 1.50 -2.94
N LEU A 91 -19.55 1.02 -1.74
CA LEU A 91 -18.66 0.13 -0.97
C LEU A 91 -18.81 -1.35 -1.33
N ILE A 92 -19.73 -1.68 -2.24
CA ILE A 92 -19.94 -3.04 -2.74
C ILE A 92 -19.40 -3.07 -4.16
N SER A 93 -18.13 -3.45 -4.29
CA SER A 93 -17.37 -3.46 -5.53
C SER A 93 -16.51 -4.72 -5.61
N ASP A 94 -16.26 -5.21 -6.82
CA ASP A 94 -15.37 -6.34 -7.08
C ASP A 94 -13.89 -5.96 -6.94
N GLU A 95 -13.58 -4.67 -6.91
CA GLU A 95 -12.23 -4.12 -6.71
C GLU A 95 -12.28 -2.90 -5.79
N GLY A 96 -11.24 -2.71 -4.98
CA GLY A 96 -11.06 -1.56 -4.09
C GLY A 96 -10.31 -1.95 -2.82
N VAL A 97 -9.93 -0.93 -2.06
CA VAL A 97 -9.26 -1.10 -0.76
C VAL A 97 -10.27 -1.67 0.23
N VAL A 98 -9.93 -2.78 0.88
CA VAL A 98 -10.78 -3.37 1.92
C VAL A 98 -10.77 -2.45 3.14
N ILE A 99 -11.93 -1.91 3.47
CA ILE A 99 -12.13 -0.98 4.59
C ILE A 99 -13.10 -1.53 5.65
N GLY A 100 -13.70 -2.69 5.37
CA GLY A 100 -14.77 -3.26 6.16
C GLY A 100 -15.10 -4.68 5.73
N GLN A 101 -15.83 -5.37 6.60
CA GLN A 101 -16.50 -6.61 6.30
C GLN A 101 -17.93 -6.57 6.85
N TYR A 102 -18.87 -7.03 6.04
CA TYR A 102 -20.29 -7.08 6.32
C TYR A 102 -20.76 -8.53 6.39
N ASP A 103 -21.17 -8.98 7.57
CA ASP A 103 -21.75 -10.31 7.74
C ASP A 103 -23.12 -10.38 7.07
N THR A 104 -23.19 -11.21 6.03
CA THR A 104 -24.45 -11.52 5.39
C THR A 104 -25.22 -12.51 6.29
N ILE A 105 -26.54 -12.54 6.17
CA ILE A 105 -27.34 -13.57 6.87
C ILE A 105 -26.84 -14.98 6.47
N LEU A 106 -26.38 -15.13 5.23
CA LEU A 106 -25.78 -16.36 4.72
C LEU A 106 -24.43 -16.68 5.40
N SER A 107 -23.58 -15.71 5.73
CA SER A 107 -22.31 -15.97 6.44
C SER A 107 -22.49 -16.47 7.87
N GLY A 108 -23.61 -16.12 8.52
CA GLY A 108 -23.97 -16.67 9.84
C GLY A 108 -24.54 -18.10 9.79
N VAL A 109 -25.05 -18.54 8.63
CA VAL A 109 -25.84 -19.78 8.50
C VAL A 109 -25.12 -20.85 7.66
N VAL A 110 -24.52 -20.47 6.54
CA VAL A 110 -23.92 -21.39 5.58
C VAL A 110 -22.63 -22.04 6.10
N PRO A 111 -21.62 -21.32 6.65
CA PRO A 111 -20.39 -21.95 7.14
C PRO A 111 -20.60 -23.00 8.25
N PRO A 112 -21.48 -22.78 9.26
CA PRO A 112 -21.81 -23.83 10.23
C PRO A 112 -22.45 -25.07 9.59
N LEU A 113 -23.34 -24.89 8.61
CA LEU A 113 -24.01 -26.00 7.92
C LEU A 113 -23.05 -26.77 7.02
N THR A 114 -22.13 -26.08 6.33
CA THR A 114 -21.17 -26.71 5.42
C THR A 114 -20.01 -27.40 6.14
N LYS A 115 -19.77 -27.10 7.43
CA LYS A 115 -18.82 -27.86 8.28
C LYS A 115 -19.24 -29.33 8.45
N ILE A 116 -20.54 -29.61 8.36
CA ILE A 116 -21.11 -30.97 8.47
C ILE A 116 -20.94 -31.76 7.15
N LEU A 117 -20.67 -31.05 6.04
CA LEU A 117 -20.49 -31.65 4.72
C LEU A 117 -19.04 -32.13 4.49
N PRO A 118 -18.86 -33.25 3.75
CA PRO A 118 -17.58 -33.64 3.15
C PRO A 118 -16.98 -32.52 2.28
N ALA A 119 -15.65 -32.47 2.18
CA ALA A 119 -14.90 -31.34 1.61
C ALA A 119 -15.23 -31.03 0.13
N ASP A 120 -15.44 -32.06 -0.69
CA ASP A 120 -15.87 -31.97 -2.08
C ASP A 120 -17.26 -31.32 -2.21
N LYS A 121 -18.21 -31.73 -1.36
CA LYS A 121 -19.57 -31.18 -1.32
C LYS A 121 -19.62 -29.77 -0.74
N ARG A 122 -18.73 -29.47 0.21
CA ARG A 122 -18.53 -28.12 0.74
C ARG A 122 -18.09 -27.17 -0.38
N THR A 123 -17.08 -27.54 -1.16
CA THR A 123 -16.58 -26.72 -2.28
C THR A 123 -17.64 -26.54 -3.37
N ALA A 124 -18.37 -27.60 -3.73
CA ALA A 124 -19.47 -27.49 -4.69
C ALA A 124 -20.59 -26.56 -4.20
N ALA A 125 -20.96 -26.64 -2.91
CA ALA A 125 -21.94 -25.72 -2.32
C ALA A 125 -21.46 -24.26 -2.36
N TYR A 126 -20.20 -24.00 -1.99
CA TYR A 126 -19.60 -22.67 -2.09
C TYR A 126 -19.58 -22.15 -3.54
N ASN A 127 -19.12 -22.94 -4.50
CA ASN A 127 -19.07 -22.55 -5.91
C ASN A 127 -20.47 -22.26 -6.47
N TRP A 128 -21.47 -23.08 -6.11
CA TRP A 128 -22.85 -22.89 -6.52
C TRP A 128 -23.44 -21.54 -6.07
N PHE A 129 -23.09 -21.11 -4.85
CA PHE A 129 -23.47 -19.80 -4.30
C PHE A 129 -22.73 -18.65 -5.00
N VAL A 130 -21.42 -18.79 -5.25
CA VAL A 130 -20.59 -17.79 -5.94
C VAL A 130 -21.04 -17.56 -7.38
N GLU A 131 -21.30 -18.62 -8.15
CA GLU A 131 -21.80 -18.56 -9.53
C GLU A 131 -23.12 -17.78 -9.68
N ARG A 132 -23.88 -17.63 -8.58
CA ARG A 132 -25.17 -16.94 -8.54
C ARG A 132 -25.10 -15.58 -7.85
N HIS A 133 -23.89 -15.08 -7.61
CA HIS A 133 -23.63 -13.84 -6.89
C HIS A 133 -24.23 -13.80 -5.47
N MET A 134 -24.49 -14.95 -4.87
CA MET A 134 -25.01 -15.08 -3.50
C MET A 134 -23.86 -15.44 -2.57
N ASN A 135 -23.04 -14.48 -2.17
CA ASN A 135 -21.82 -14.79 -1.44
C ASN A 135 -22.15 -15.30 -0.02
N PRO A 136 -21.88 -16.57 0.32
CA PRO A 136 -22.15 -17.15 1.64
C PRO A 136 -21.02 -16.83 2.63
N MET A 137 -20.03 -16.09 2.16
CA MET A 137 -18.94 -15.49 2.92
C MET A 137 -19.36 -14.09 3.37
N PRO A 138 -18.77 -13.55 4.45
CA PRO A 138 -18.99 -12.15 4.76
C PRO A 138 -18.48 -11.28 3.61
N LEU A 139 -19.23 -10.26 3.24
CA LEU A 139 -18.96 -9.39 2.10
C LEU A 139 -17.93 -8.33 2.50
N TYR A 140 -16.79 -8.24 1.80
CA TYR A 140 -15.85 -7.14 2.03
C TYR A 140 -16.43 -5.82 1.51
N LEU A 141 -16.37 -4.79 2.35
CA LEU A 141 -16.63 -3.41 1.97
C LEU A 141 -15.35 -2.85 1.37
N ARG A 142 -15.43 -2.38 0.12
CA ARG A 142 -14.27 -1.93 -0.66
C ARG A 142 -14.45 -0.49 -1.10
N ASP A 143 -13.47 0.35 -0.78
CA ASP A 143 -13.39 1.69 -1.34
C ASP A 143 -12.62 1.65 -2.67
N ASN A 144 -13.33 1.88 -3.77
CA ASN A 144 -12.72 1.95 -5.10
C ASN A 144 -12.54 3.39 -5.61
N SER A 145 -12.80 4.39 -4.77
CA SER A 145 -12.72 5.81 -5.14
C SER A 145 -11.27 6.25 -5.38
N SER A 146 -11.11 7.42 -6.00
CA SER A 146 -9.80 8.09 -6.16
C SER A 146 -9.32 8.78 -4.88
N ASN A 147 -10.14 8.83 -3.83
CA ASN A 147 -9.80 9.51 -2.59
C ASN A 147 -8.74 8.72 -1.82
N HIS A 148 -7.83 9.42 -1.16
CA HIS A 148 -6.84 8.80 -0.29
C HIS A 148 -7.46 8.41 1.04
N ILE A 149 -6.90 7.41 1.71
CA ILE A 149 -7.45 6.89 2.96
C ILE A 149 -6.38 6.92 4.05
N LEU A 150 -6.73 7.44 5.22
CA LEU A 150 -5.99 7.24 6.45
C LEU A 150 -6.81 6.27 7.32
N ILE A 151 -6.24 5.13 7.66
CA ILE A 151 -6.86 4.15 8.58
C ILE A 151 -6.19 4.30 9.94
N GLU A 152 -6.94 4.85 10.89
CA GLU A 152 -6.53 5.05 12.28
C GLU A 152 -6.97 3.87 13.14
N GLY A 153 -6.06 3.27 13.91
CA GLY A 153 -6.42 2.30 14.95
C GLY A 153 -5.22 1.78 15.71
N GLU A 154 -5.33 1.42 17.00
CA GLU A 154 -4.16 0.98 17.77
C GLU A 154 -3.48 -0.26 17.14
N SER A 155 -2.16 -0.37 17.23
CA SER A 155 -1.34 -1.47 16.68
C SER A 155 -1.83 -2.88 17.08
N ASN A 156 -2.47 -3.00 18.24
CA ASN A 156 -3.07 -4.23 18.75
C ASN A 156 -4.28 -4.75 17.93
N HIS A 157 -4.78 -3.99 16.95
CA HIS A 157 -6.01 -4.32 16.21
C HIS A 157 -5.79 -5.18 14.94
N ARG A 158 -4.60 -5.78 14.76
CA ARG A 158 -4.28 -6.66 13.62
C ARG A 158 -4.59 -6.00 12.26
N ARG A 159 -4.04 -4.79 12.04
CA ARG A 159 -4.25 -3.99 10.81
C ARG A 159 -3.89 -4.79 9.55
N SER A 160 -2.78 -5.53 9.61
CA SER A 160 -2.27 -6.45 8.60
C SER A 160 -3.35 -7.42 8.09
N ASP A 161 -3.89 -8.23 9.00
CA ASP A 161 -4.86 -9.30 8.72
C ASP A 161 -6.21 -8.81 8.20
N ARG A 162 -6.59 -7.57 8.54
CA ARG A 162 -7.96 -7.07 8.34
C ARG A 162 -8.10 -6.15 7.14
N PHE A 163 -7.06 -5.39 6.82
CA PHE A 163 -7.10 -4.38 5.77
C PHE A 163 -6.06 -4.67 4.69
N ILE A 164 -4.79 -4.82 5.08
CA ILE A 164 -3.66 -4.89 4.13
C ILE A 164 -3.69 -6.20 3.36
N ILE A 165 -3.63 -7.35 4.04
CA ILE A 165 -3.59 -8.67 3.40
C ILE A 165 -4.85 -8.92 2.54
N PRO A 166 -6.09 -8.68 3.03
CA PRO A 166 -7.28 -8.83 2.19
C PRO A 166 -7.29 -7.92 0.96
N THR A 167 -6.76 -6.69 1.09
CA THR A 167 -6.61 -5.78 -0.05
C THR A 167 -5.61 -6.32 -1.06
N LEU A 168 -4.46 -6.80 -0.62
CA LEU A 168 -3.41 -7.33 -1.50
C LEU A 168 -3.79 -8.63 -2.20
N LEU A 169 -4.61 -9.47 -1.56
CA LEU A 169 -5.02 -10.76 -2.12
C LEU A 169 -6.25 -10.64 -3.03
N ASP A 170 -7.31 -9.95 -2.62
CA ASP A 170 -8.57 -9.97 -3.39
C ASP A 170 -9.18 -8.58 -3.63
N GLY A 171 -8.82 -7.59 -2.79
CA GLY A 171 -9.35 -6.23 -2.92
C GLY A 171 -8.81 -5.49 -4.15
N TRP A 172 -7.49 -5.49 -4.38
CA TRP A 172 -6.84 -4.67 -5.39
C TRP A 172 -5.98 -5.51 -6.34
N LYS A 173 -6.41 -5.61 -7.61
CA LYS A 173 -5.78 -6.51 -8.59
C LYS A 173 -4.73 -5.80 -9.45
N SER A 174 -4.83 -4.47 -9.54
CA SER A 174 -3.89 -3.60 -10.24
C SER A 174 -2.57 -3.42 -9.46
N SER A 175 -1.70 -2.53 -9.94
CA SER A 175 -0.38 -2.33 -9.36
C SER A 175 -0.42 -1.86 -7.90
N VAL A 176 0.59 -2.25 -7.12
CA VAL A 176 0.76 -1.86 -5.72
C VAL A 176 2.21 -1.48 -5.43
N VAL A 177 2.38 -0.49 -4.54
CA VAL A 177 3.61 -0.23 -3.78
C VAL A 177 3.26 -0.47 -2.32
N VAL A 178 3.97 -1.38 -1.66
CA VAL A 178 3.70 -1.79 -0.28
C VAL A 178 4.91 -1.48 0.58
N HIS A 179 4.75 -0.60 1.56
CA HIS A 179 5.74 -0.44 2.63
C HIS A 179 5.57 -1.58 3.63
N ASP A 180 6.55 -2.47 3.69
CA ASP A 180 6.50 -3.72 4.45
C ASP A 180 7.63 -3.76 5.47
N ILE A 181 7.36 -3.20 6.66
CA ILE A 181 8.36 -3.02 7.73
C ILE A 181 8.85 -4.36 8.30
N LYS A 182 8.07 -5.43 8.16
CA LYS A 182 8.35 -6.74 8.74
C LYS A 182 8.63 -7.83 7.71
N GLY A 183 8.45 -7.55 6.42
CA GLY A 183 8.47 -8.54 5.35
C GLY A 183 7.24 -9.46 5.31
N GLU A 184 6.27 -9.29 6.22
CA GLU A 184 5.14 -10.20 6.36
C GLU A 184 4.17 -10.13 5.17
N TYR A 185 4.06 -8.95 4.54
CA TYR A 185 3.17 -8.77 3.39
C TYR A 185 3.74 -9.43 2.14
N TRP A 186 5.04 -9.28 1.91
CA TRP A 186 5.77 -10.00 0.87
C TRP A 186 5.56 -11.51 1.02
N GLU A 187 5.92 -12.05 2.19
CA GLU A 187 5.87 -13.49 2.48
C GLU A 187 4.49 -14.09 2.23
N VAL A 188 3.44 -13.38 2.64
CA VAL A 188 2.06 -13.89 2.59
C VAL A 188 1.39 -13.68 1.22
N THR A 189 1.68 -12.58 0.54
CA THR A 189 0.84 -12.13 -0.59
C THR A 189 1.52 -12.18 -1.96
N ALA A 190 2.85 -12.14 -2.02
CA ALA A 190 3.60 -12.06 -3.27
C ALA A 190 3.28 -13.24 -4.22
N GLY A 191 3.26 -14.46 -3.68
CA GLY A 191 2.95 -15.66 -4.46
C GLY A 191 1.54 -15.65 -5.04
N TYR A 192 0.56 -15.09 -4.32
CA TYR A 192 -0.80 -14.95 -4.83
C TYR A 192 -0.91 -13.90 -5.91
N ARG A 193 -0.31 -12.73 -5.70
CA ARG A 193 -0.32 -11.65 -6.69
C ARG A 193 0.37 -12.07 -7.99
N LYS A 194 1.41 -12.91 -7.93
CA LYS A 194 2.02 -13.50 -9.12
C LYS A 194 1.00 -14.28 -9.97
N ARG A 195 0.16 -15.10 -9.34
CA ARG A 195 -0.90 -15.85 -10.05
C ARG A 195 -2.06 -14.98 -10.54
N LEU A 196 -2.25 -13.78 -9.95
CA LEU A 196 -3.13 -12.76 -10.54
C LEU A 196 -2.54 -12.15 -11.82
N GLY A 197 -1.31 -12.52 -12.20
CA GLY A 197 -0.61 -11.97 -13.36
C GLY A 197 0.09 -10.65 -13.07
N ASN A 198 0.46 -10.39 -11.81
CA ASN A 198 1.31 -9.26 -11.46
C ASN A 198 2.79 -9.64 -11.59
N THR A 199 3.61 -8.69 -12.03
CA THR A 199 5.05 -8.74 -11.87
C THR A 199 5.42 -8.43 -10.43
N ILE A 200 6.25 -9.26 -9.80
CA ILE A 200 6.49 -9.23 -8.36
C ILE A 200 7.92 -8.77 -8.05
N ILE A 201 8.06 -7.61 -7.41
CA ILE A 201 9.36 -7.00 -7.09
C ILE A 201 9.51 -6.87 -5.58
N LYS A 202 10.58 -7.46 -5.04
CA LYS A 202 11.06 -7.19 -3.67
C LYS A 202 12.19 -6.17 -3.75
N PHE A 203 12.08 -5.05 -3.06
CA PHE A 203 13.18 -4.12 -2.84
C PHE A 203 13.52 -4.06 -1.36
N GLU A 204 14.63 -4.70 -1.00
CA GLU A 204 15.19 -4.81 0.34
C GLU A 204 16.67 -4.39 0.28
N PRO A 205 16.97 -3.10 0.48
CA PRO A 205 18.29 -2.50 0.23
C PRO A 205 19.35 -2.87 1.27
N THR A 206 19.05 -3.83 2.14
CA THR A 206 19.93 -4.41 3.15
C THR A 206 20.14 -5.92 2.93
N ALA A 207 19.45 -6.51 1.96
CA ALA A 207 19.56 -7.93 1.65
C ALA A 207 20.98 -8.27 1.19
N THR A 208 21.49 -9.44 1.60
CA THR A 208 22.83 -9.93 1.21
C THR A 208 22.76 -11.28 0.48
N ASP A 209 21.55 -11.74 0.20
CA ASP A 209 21.22 -13.07 -0.35
C ASP A 209 20.76 -13.01 -1.83
N ASP A 210 20.99 -11.87 -2.50
CA ASP A 210 20.60 -11.60 -3.90
C ASP A 210 19.09 -11.76 -4.19
N THR A 211 18.24 -11.70 -3.16
CA THR A 211 16.77 -11.81 -3.33
C THR A 211 16.10 -10.48 -3.69
N SER A 212 16.76 -9.35 -3.38
CA SER A 212 16.28 -8.00 -3.66
C SER A 212 16.60 -7.54 -5.07
N ALA A 213 15.67 -6.82 -5.68
CA ALA A 213 15.92 -6.04 -6.89
C ALA A 213 16.76 -4.80 -6.56
N CYS A 214 17.39 -4.23 -7.58
CA CYS A 214 18.12 -2.97 -7.49
C CYS A 214 17.32 -1.83 -8.11
N TRP A 215 17.46 -0.63 -7.55
CA TRP A 215 16.93 0.59 -8.14
C TRP A 215 17.94 1.72 -7.99
N ASN A 216 18.47 2.18 -9.13
CA ASN A 216 19.34 3.35 -9.21
C ASN A 216 18.49 4.59 -9.53
N PRO A 217 18.30 5.52 -8.57
CA PRO A 217 17.47 6.71 -8.79
C PRO A 217 17.97 7.59 -9.93
N LEU A 218 19.27 7.53 -10.23
CA LEU A 218 19.86 8.30 -11.31
C LEU A 218 19.40 7.80 -12.68
N ASP A 219 19.03 6.52 -12.83
CA ASP A 219 18.56 5.97 -14.11
C ASP A 219 17.19 6.53 -14.53
N GLU A 220 16.42 7.11 -13.60
CA GLU A 220 15.20 7.87 -13.92
C GLU A 220 15.53 9.17 -14.70
N ILE A 221 16.76 9.70 -14.58
CA ILE A 221 17.21 10.90 -15.28
C ILE A 221 17.65 10.55 -16.69
N ARG A 222 16.68 10.59 -17.60
CA ARG A 222 16.87 10.40 -19.04
C ARG A 222 17.46 11.63 -19.71
N MET A 223 18.69 11.54 -20.23
CA MET A 223 19.42 12.70 -20.78
C MET A 223 18.83 13.25 -22.09
N ASP A 224 18.10 12.41 -22.82
CA ASP A 224 17.33 12.74 -24.02
C ASP A 224 15.96 13.36 -23.70
N SER A 225 15.50 13.29 -22.45
CA SER A 225 14.21 13.83 -22.04
C SER A 225 14.27 15.34 -21.80
N PRO A 226 13.27 16.11 -22.26
CA PRO A 226 13.12 17.52 -21.85
C PRO A 226 12.89 17.67 -20.34
N ASP A 227 12.52 16.59 -19.66
CA ASP A 227 12.07 16.60 -18.27
C ASP A 227 13.22 16.33 -17.28
N LYS A 228 14.43 16.04 -17.80
CA LYS A 228 15.61 15.65 -17.01
C LYS A 228 15.96 16.59 -15.87
N LEU A 229 15.79 17.90 -16.06
CA LEU A 229 16.07 18.89 -15.04
C LEU A 229 15.12 18.74 -13.84
N PHE A 230 13.84 18.50 -14.11
CA PHE A 230 12.87 18.29 -13.05
C PHE A 230 13.12 16.99 -12.30
N VAL A 231 13.34 15.89 -13.01
CA VAL A 231 13.63 14.59 -12.38
C VAL A 231 14.89 14.70 -11.51
N ALA A 232 15.96 15.33 -12.03
CA ALA A 232 17.19 15.55 -11.27
C ALA A 232 16.97 16.45 -10.05
N LYS A 233 16.12 17.48 -10.16
CA LYS A 233 15.77 18.37 -9.05
C LYS A 233 14.92 17.67 -7.99
N THR A 234 13.93 16.87 -8.40
CA THR A 234 13.13 16.04 -7.49
C THR A 234 14.03 15.08 -6.71
N LEU A 235 14.94 14.38 -7.40
CA LEU A 235 15.90 13.49 -6.75
C LEU A 235 16.80 14.24 -5.77
N SER A 236 17.34 15.39 -6.19
CA SER A 236 18.24 16.18 -5.35
C SER A 236 17.50 16.70 -4.10
N SER A 237 16.29 17.25 -4.26
CA SER A 237 15.49 17.72 -3.12
C SER A 237 15.14 16.57 -2.18
N ALA A 238 14.76 15.39 -2.71
CA ALA A 238 14.54 14.19 -1.90
C ALA A 238 15.79 13.76 -1.14
N LEU A 239 16.96 13.70 -1.78
CA LEU A 239 18.22 13.35 -1.12
C LEU A 239 18.59 14.33 0.01
N ILE A 240 18.47 15.63 -0.23
CA ILE A 240 18.81 16.66 0.77
C ILE A 240 17.86 16.60 1.97
N ARG A 241 16.54 16.48 1.73
CA ARG A 241 15.53 16.40 2.80
C ARG A 241 15.67 15.15 3.66
N MET A 242 16.12 14.06 3.05
CA MET A 242 16.26 12.76 3.73
C MET A 242 17.67 12.55 4.29
N GLY A 243 18.57 13.53 4.10
CA GLY A 243 19.84 13.58 4.79
C GLY A 243 19.63 13.59 6.30
N LYS A 244 20.66 13.18 7.04
CA LYS A 244 20.62 13.16 8.52
C LYS A 244 20.51 14.55 9.12
N MET A 245 20.81 15.57 8.31
CA MET A 245 20.69 16.98 8.64
C MET A 245 19.26 17.44 8.45
N MET A 246 18.62 17.89 9.53
CA MET A 246 17.41 18.68 9.38
C MET A 246 17.76 19.97 8.61
N VAL A 247 16.90 20.47 7.72
CA VAL A 247 17.16 21.68 6.93
C VAL A 247 15.80 22.35 6.64
N CYS A 248 15.71 23.68 6.72
CA CYS A 248 14.48 24.38 6.35
C CYS A 248 14.24 24.37 4.83
N ASP A 249 12.96 24.49 4.42
CA ASP A 249 12.56 24.32 3.02
C ASP A 249 13.30 25.26 2.04
N ASP A 250 13.55 26.52 2.43
CA ASP A 250 14.24 27.49 1.57
C ASP A 250 15.69 27.07 1.28
N VAL A 251 16.38 26.55 2.29
CA VAL A 251 17.78 26.09 2.15
C VAL A 251 17.84 24.77 1.40
N VAL A 252 16.88 23.87 1.60
CA VAL A 252 16.80 22.62 0.84
C VAL A 252 16.81 22.90 -0.65
N GLU A 253 16.03 23.88 -1.12
CA GLU A 253 15.95 24.19 -2.54
C GLU A 253 17.25 24.77 -3.10
N GLU A 254 17.96 25.59 -2.31
CA GLU A 254 19.29 26.11 -2.68
C GLU A 254 20.33 24.98 -2.80
N VAL A 255 20.40 24.11 -1.79
CA VAL A 255 21.35 22.98 -1.77
C VAL A 255 21.00 21.97 -2.86
N ALA A 256 19.71 21.69 -3.07
CA ALA A 256 19.23 20.78 -4.12
C ALA A 256 19.57 21.30 -5.52
N ASP A 257 19.53 22.62 -5.77
CA ASP A 257 19.93 23.21 -7.05
C ASP A 257 21.42 22.96 -7.34
N VAL A 258 22.29 23.09 -6.33
CA VAL A 258 23.72 22.77 -6.45
C VAL A 258 23.92 21.28 -6.75
N LEU A 259 23.27 20.39 -5.99
CA LEU A 259 23.37 18.94 -6.22
C LEU A 259 22.82 18.54 -7.60
N THR A 260 21.73 19.16 -8.05
CA THR A 260 21.12 18.93 -9.37
C THR A 260 22.13 19.22 -10.49
N LYS A 261 22.83 20.36 -10.42
CA LYS A 261 23.83 20.74 -11.42
C LYS A 261 25.00 19.76 -11.45
N ILE A 262 25.46 19.30 -10.28
CA ILE A 262 26.53 18.30 -10.17
C ILE A 262 26.07 16.97 -10.78
N ILE A 263 24.88 16.48 -10.43
CA ILE A 263 24.32 15.24 -10.97
C ILE A 263 24.20 15.32 -12.51
N LEU A 264 23.67 16.42 -13.04
CA LEU A 264 23.51 16.59 -14.49
C LEU A 264 24.87 16.71 -15.20
N HIS A 265 25.86 17.35 -14.59
CA HIS A 265 27.22 17.40 -15.11
C HIS A 265 27.85 16.00 -15.21
N LEU A 266 27.74 15.20 -14.14
CA LEU A 266 28.25 13.83 -14.11
C LEU A 266 27.52 12.94 -15.11
N LYS A 267 26.19 13.02 -15.18
CA LYS A 267 25.38 12.30 -16.18
C LYS A 267 25.80 12.63 -17.61
N ASN A 268 26.03 13.92 -17.92
CA ASN A 268 26.53 14.31 -19.24
C ASN A 268 27.92 13.74 -19.53
N THR A 269 28.81 13.72 -18.53
CA THR A 269 30.18 13.19 -18.67
C THR A 269 30.16 11.69 -18.95
N TYR A 270 29.38 10.93 -18.18
CA TYR A 270 29.20 9.48 -18.37
C TYR A 270 28.54 9.17 -19.72
N HIS A 271 27.57 9.98 -20.14
CA HIS A 271 26.91 9.81 -21.43
C HIS A 271 27.82 10.14 -22.62
N ALA A 272 28.77 11.08 -22.47
CA ALA A 272 29.66 11.49 -23.55
C ALA A 272 30.83 10.53 -23.78
N ASP A 273 31.26 9.78 -22.76
CA ASP A 273 32.42 8.88 -22.81
C ASP A 273 32.06 7.48 -22.26
N GLN A 274 31.20 6.78 -22.99
CA GLN A 274 30.72 5.44 -22.61
C GLN A 274 31.85 4.38 -22.58
N ASP A 275 32.93 4.58 -23.33
CA ASP A 275 34.10 3.69 -23.32
C ASP A 275 34.82 3.73 -21.97
N ARG A 276 34.95 4.92 -21.36
CA ARG A 276 35.52 5.08 -20.01
C ARG A 276 34.51 4.81 -18.90
N HIS A 277 33.23 4.98 -19.17
CA HIS A 277 32.14 4.78 -18.23
C HIS A 277 31.16 3.70 -18.71
N PRO A 278 31.56 2.41 -18.70
CA PRO A 278 30.72 1.32 -19.19
C PRO A 278 29.55 0.97 -18.26
N LYS A 279 29.55 1.49 -17.03
CA LYS A 279 28.45 1.34 -16.05
C LYS A 279 27.66 2.64 -15.96
N SER A 280 26.38 2.54 -15.60
CA SER A 280 25.59 3.74 -15.30
C SER A 280 26.15 4.47 -14.07
N LEU A 281 25.98 5.79 -14.06
CA LEU A 281 26.29 6.62 -12.90
C LEU A 281 25.38 6.25 -11.73
N SER A 282 25.97 5.96 -10.57
CA SER A 282 25.26 5.62 -9.32
C SER A 282 25.41 6.70 -8.24
N LEU A 283 24.60 6.63 -7.18
CA LEU A 283 24.73 7.55 -6.05
C LEU A 283 26.07 7.40 -5.31
N TYR A 284 26.67 6.20 -5.35
CA TYR A 284 28.04 5.99 -4.88
C TYR A 284 29.05 6.85 -5.65
N ASP A 285 28.94 6.90 -6.99
CA ASP A 285 29.86 7.66 -7.82
C ASP A 285 29.72 9.16 -7.57
N VAL A 286 28.49 9.64 -7.36
CA VAL A 286 28.23 11.03 -6.96
C VAL A 286 28.82 11.33 -5.58
N ALA A 287 28.62 10.44 -4.60
CA ALA A 287 29.16 10.60 -3.26
C ALA A 287 30.70 10.66 -3.28
N GLN A 288 31.34 9.74 -3.99
CA GLN A 288 32.79 9.72 -4.16
C GLN A 288 33.30 10.98 -4.88
N TYR A 289 32.59 11.41 -5.94
CA TYR A 289 32.95 12.63 -6.65
C TYR A 289 32.94 13.86 -5.74
N ILE A 290 31.93 14.01 -4.87
CA ILE A 290 31.89 15.12 -3.91
C ILE A 290 33.06 15.02 -2.91
N GLN A 291 33.36 13.83 -2.40
CA GLN A 291 34.50 13.64 -1.48
C GLN A 291 35.84 14.00 -2.13
N ASP A 292 36.07 13.58 -3.36
CA ASP A 292 37.32 13.84 -4.09
C ASP A 292 37.52 15.32 -4.47
N HIS A 293 36.41 16.09 -4.52
CA HIS A 293 36.42 17.50 -4.92
C HIS A 293 36.21 18.48 -3.76
N THR A 294 36.16 17.99 -2.53
CA THR A 294 36.07 18.81 -1.31
C THR A 294 37.29 18.61 -0.42
N VAL A 295 37.76 19.67 0.22
CA VAL A 295 38.86 19.61 1.19
C VAL A 295 38.28 19.84 2.57
N GLY A 296 38.21 18.76 3.35
CA GLY A 296 37.84 18.83 4.77
C GLY A 296 38.96 19.45 5.60
N MET A 297 38.59 20.27 6.58
CA MET A 297 39.50 20.77 7.60
C MET A 297 39.99 19.60 8.46
N VAL A 298 41.29 19.59 8.74
CA VAL A 298 41.93 18.65 9.67
C VAL A 298 42.68 19.42 10.74
N ASP A 299 42.80 18.84 11.92
CA ASP A 299 43.61 19.39 13.00
C ASP A 299 45.11 19.10 12.76
N LYS A 300 45.95 19.49 13.72
CA LYS A 300 47.41 19.32 13.62
C LYS A 300 47.84 17.86 13.55
N ASP A 301 47.00 16.94 14.02
CA ASP A 301 47.24 15.50 14.04
C ASP A 301 46.61 14.80 12.82
N GLY A 302 45.99 15.59 11.91
CA GLY A 302 45.33 15.09 10.71
C GLY A 302 43.91 14.56 10.95
N ALA A 303 43.34 14.74 12.14
CA ALA A 303 41.98 14.31 12.42
C ALA A 303 40.97 15.32 11.84
N PRO A 304 39.84 14.86 11.25
CA PRO A 304 38.82 15.75 10.74
C PRO A 304 38.30 16.73 11.80
N VAL A 305 38.31 18.02 11.47
CA VAL A 305 37.71 19.07 12.31
C VAL A 305 36.25 19.18 11.96
N TYR A 306 35.43 19.18 13.00
CA TYR A 306 34.00 19.32 12.88
C TYR A 306 33.54 20.69 13.38
N ALA A 307 32.38 21.10 12.89
CA ALA A 307 31.60 22.21 13.39
C ALA A 307 30.26 21.69 13.93
N TRP A 308 29.57 22.58 14.62
CA TRP A 308 28.24 22.33 15.15
C TRP A 308 27.23 23.19 14.40
N MET A 309 26.17 22.55 13.96
CA MET A 309 25.08 23.18 13.22
C MET A 309 23.77 23.02 14.00
N PRO A 310 23.31 24.08 14.70
CA PRO A 310 22.03 24.08 15.40
C PRO A 310 20.88 24.37 14.43
N LEU A 311 19.66 24.38 14.99
CA LEU A 311 18.40 24.72 14.32
C LEU A 311 18.35 26.13 13.68
N ASP A 312 19.29 27.01 14.00
CA ASP A 312 19.41 28.34 13.39
C ASP A 312 20.32 28.35 12.15
N TRP A 313 20.82 27.17 11.77
CA TRP A 313 21.51 26.90 10.51
C TRP A 313 22.80 27.69 10.30
N LYS A 314 23.39 28.18 11.39
CA LYS A 314 24.72 28.79 11.42
C LYS A 314 25.75 27.75 11.85
N ILE A 315 26.93 27.82 11.25
CA ILE A 315 28.05 26.96 11.60
C ILE A 315 28.77 27.60 12.78
N TYR A 316 28.90 26.86 13.89
CA TYR A 316 29.62 27.27 15.08
C TYR A 316 30.86 26.43 15.29
N ASP A 317 31.89 27.07 15.86
CA ASP A 317 33.18 26.45 16.14
C ASP A 317 33.18 25.72 17.48
N THR A 318 32.18 25.94 18.32
CA THR A 318 31.94 25.18 19.54
C THR A 318 30.44 25.09 19.83
N PRO A 319 29.96 24.04 20.53
CA PRO A 319 28.57 23.97 21.00
C PRO A 319 28.19 25.09 21.97
N LEU A 320 29.18 25.71 22.64
CA LEU A 320 29.01 26.73 23.67
C LEU A 320 28.69 28.12 23.10
N GLU A 321 28.94 28.34 21.81
CA GLU A 321 28.59 29.58 21.10
C GLU A 321 27.10 29.67 20.76
N TYR A 322 26.33 28.63 21.08
CA TYR A 322 24.91 28.55 20.80
C TYR A 322 24.08 29.38 21.82
N PRO A 323 23.31 30.40 21.39
CA PRO A 323 22.61 31.31 22.30
C PRO A 323 21.32 30.74 22.93
N TYR A 324 20.89 29.52 22.58
CA TYR A 324 19.67 28.90 23.09
C TYR A 324 19.96 27.55 23.75
N ILE A 325 19.28 27.22 24.84
CA ILE A 325 19.27 25.86 25.39
C ILE A 325 18.19 25.11 24.61
N SER A 326 18.52 24.53 23.44
CA SER A 326 17.63 23.56 22.78
C SER A 326 17.74 22.21 23.49
N LEU A 327 16.62 21.49 23.58
CA LEU A 327 16.57 20.11 24.09
C LEU A 327 17.19 19.08 23.11
N GLU A 328 17.56 19.52 21.91
CA GLU A 328 18.14 18.70 20.85
C GLU A 328 19.62 19.06 20.65
N GLU A 329 20.48 18.04 20.51
CA GLU A 329 21.92 18.21 20.33
C GLU A 329 22.24 18.74 18.91
N PRO A 330 23.10 19.76 18.76
CA PRO A 330 23.46 20.29 17.45
C PRO A 330 24.21 19.25 16.62
N GLU A 331 23.92 19.22 15.32
CA GLU A 331 24.52 18.23 14.43
C GLU A 331 26.00 18.52 14.16
N LYS A 332 26.79 17.45 14.09
CA LYS A 332 28.24 17.50 13.90
C LYS A 332 28.58 17.32 12.41
N VAL A 333 29.12 18.36 11.79
CA VAL A 333 29.48 18.36 10.36
C VAL A 333 30.97 18.58 10.17
N GLN A 334 31.60 17.89 9.22
CA GLN A 334 33.01 18.14 8.93
C GLN A 334 33.14 19.51 8.28
N LYS A 335 34.02 20.38 8.80
CA LYS A 335 34.26 21.69 8.17
C LYS A 335 34.92 21.48 6.82
N ILE A 336 34.44 22.15 5.80
CA ILE A 336 35.06 22.20 4.47
C ILE A 336 35.78 23.54 4.35
N ILE A 337 37.01 23.54 3.84
CA ILE A 337 37.84 24.76 3.72
C ILE A 337 38.15 25.13 2.27
N ASP A 338 37.97 24.20 1.32
CA ASP A 338 38.18 24.45 -0.11
C ASP A 338 37.40 23.42 -0.95
N HIS A 339 37.17 23.73 -2.24
CA HIS A 339 36.56 22.82 -3.20
C HIS A 339 36.97 23.09 -4.66
N LYS A 340 36.99 22.04 -5.48
CA LYS A 340 37.31 22.13 -6.92
C LYS A 340 36.09 22.26 -7.84
N LEU A 341 34.90 22.48 -7.25
CA LEU A 341 33.61 22.50 -7.94
C LEU A 341 33.25 23.82 -8.66
N HIS A 342 34.07 24.87 -8.54
CA HIS A 342 33.77 26.21 -9.10
C HIS A 342 33.60 26.22 -10.63
N GLY A 343 34.17 25.23 -11.33
CA GLY A 343 33.99 25.06 -12.78
C GLY A 343 32.63 24.45 -13.19
N ILE A 344 31.85 23.95 -12.22
CA ILE A 344 30.57 23.26 -12.45
C ILE A 344 29.43 24.04 -11.81
N VAL A 345 29.63 24.50 -10.58
CA VAL A 345 28.65 25.23 -9.79
C VAL A 345 29.28 26.48 -9.19
N SER A 346 28.58 27.61 -9.33
CA SER A 346 28.92 28.84 -8.63
C SER A 346 28.25 28.81 -7.27
N ILE A 347 29.03 28.60 -6.22
CA ILE A 347 28.57 28.64 -4.83
C ILE A 347 29.20 29.86 -4.16
N PRO A 348 28.43 30.72 -3.47
CA PRO A 348 29.01 31.84 -2.75
C PRO A 348 30.06 31.38 -1.74
N ASN A 349 31.25 32.01 -1.73
CA ASN A 349 32.39 31.57 -0.92
C ASN A 349 32.06 31.48 0.58
N ASN A 350 31.16 32.32 1.08
CA ASN A 350 30.71 32.33 2.47
C ASN A 350 29.68 31.23 2.81
N GLN A 351 29.13 30.53 1.82
CA GLN A 351 28.12 29.47 1.97
C GLN A 351 28.60 28.11 1.44
N ALA A 352 29.70 28.08 0.68
CA ALA A 352 30.23 26.87 0.06
C ALA A 352 30.48 25.75 1.07
N CYS A 353 31.10 26.08 2.21
CA CYS A 353 31.37 25.11 3.27
C CYS A 353 30.08 24.47 3.80
N TYR A 354 29.03 25.28 3.96
CA TYR A 354 27.72 24.87 4.48
C TYR A 354 26.97 23.97 3.50
N ILE A 355 26.80 24.43 2.26
CA ILE A 355 26.08 23.69 1.20
C ILE A 355 26.73 22.33 0.94
N LEU A 356 28.06 22.29 0.83
CA LEU A 356 28.78 21.06 0.53
C LEU A 356 28.79 20.09 1.73
N SER A 357 28.70 20.59 2.96
CA SER A 357 28.55 19.74 4.15
C SER A 357 27.20 19.02 4.15
N ILE A 358 26.12 19.72 3.78
CA ILE A 358 24.77 19.14 3.65
C ILE A 358 24.74 18.07 2.56
N ILE A 359 25.32 18.37 1.39
CA ILE A 359 25.41 17.40 0.28
C ILE A 359 26.18 16.14 0.71
N ASN A 360 27.32 16.31 1.39
CA ASN A 360 28.10 15.19 1.92
C ASN A 360 27.29 14.34 2.91
N ALA A 361 26.55 14.99 3.83
CA ALA A 361 25.72 14.28 4.79
C ALA A 361 24.57 13.49 4.13
N ALA A 362 23.94 14.06 3.10
CA ALA A 362 22.87 13.42 2.33
C ALA A 362 23.35 12.20 1.52
N LEU A 363 24.61 12.21 1.06
CA LEU A 363 25.16 11.15 0.21
C LEU A 363 25.97 10.09 0.95
N LYS A 364 26.32 10.34 2.22
CA LYS A 364 27.25 9.51 3.00
C LYS A 364 26.85 8.04 3.07
N ASP A 365 25.56 7.75 3.23
CA ASP A 365 25.08 6.38 3.43
C ASP A 365 25.24 5.52 2.16
N TYR A 366 25.30 6.14 0.96
CA TYR A 366 25.51 5.44 -0.31
C TYR A 366 26.96 4.98 -0.55
N LEU A 367 27.88 5.33 0.37
CA LEU A 367 29.23 4.78 0.40
C LEU A 367 29.28 3.36 1.00
N ASP A 368 28.22 2.97 1.73
CA ASP A 368 28.10 1.62 2.26
C ASP A 368 28.02 0.58 1.11
N PRO A 369 28.81 -0.51 1.14
CA PRO A 369 28.83 -1.50 0.07
C PRO A 369 27.49 -2.20 -0.18
N VAL A 370 26.68 -2.41 0.87
CA VAL A 370 25.39 -3.11 0.75
C VAL A 370 24.39 -2.19 0.07
N LEU A 371 24.24 -0.95 0.56
CA LEU A 371 23.34 0.02 -0.08
C LEU A 371 23.78 0.36 -1.51
N ARG A 372 25.10 0.48 -1.75
CA ARG A 372 25.67 0.67 -3.09
C ARG A 372 25.22 -0.44 -4.03
N HIS A 373 25.33 -1.71 -3.63
CA HIS A 373 24.95 -2.83 -4.49
C HIS A 373 23.49 -2.74 -4.96
N HIS A 374 22.59 -2.30 -4.07
CA HIS A 374 21.16 -2.16 -4.36
C HIS A 374 20.78 -0.87 -5.11
N THR A 375 21.73 0.06 -5.27
CA THR A 375 21.52 1.37 -5.92
C THR A 375 22.48 1.66 -7.08
N GLU A 376 23.32 0.70 -7.48
CA GLU A 376 24.26 0.86 -8.60
C GLU A 376 23.64 0.61 -9.99
N ARG A 377 22.48 -0.05 -10.04
CA ARG A 377 21.75 -0.39 -11.28
C ARG A 377 20.24 -0.39 -11.02
N SER A 378 19.46 -0.34 -12.09
CA SER A 378 18.00 -0.48 -12.04
C SER A 378 17.52 -1.78 -12.68
N ASP A 379 16.82 -2.59 -11.88
CA ASP A 379 16.09 -3.78 -12.32
C ASP A 379 14.63 -3.43 -12.71
N PHE A 380 14.15 -2.27 -12.25
CA PHE A 380 12.85 -1.67 -12.57
C PHE A 380 12.95 -0.14 -12.53
N CYS A 381 12.00 0.57 -13.12
CA CYS A 381 11.88 2.02 -13.05
C CYS A 381 10.51 2.43 -12.51
N ILE A 382 10.41 3.66 -11.98
CA ILE A 382 9.15 4.19 -11.40
C ILE A 382 8.00 4.13 -12.40
N LYS A 383 8.27 4.42 -13.68
CA LYS A 383 7.25 4.39 -14.74
C LYS A 383 6.58 3.03 -14.90
N ASP A 384 7.27 1.93 -14.57
CA ASP A 384 6.77 0.57 -14.69
C ASP A 384 5.55 0.32 -13.80
N LEU A 385 5.50 0.97 -12.63
CA LEU A 385 4.38 0.87 -11.69
C LEU A 385 3.02 1.08 -12.36
N MET A 386 2.95 1.98 -13.35
CA MET A 386 1.70 2.29 -14.04
C MET A 386 1.68 1.89 -15.51
N ASN A 387 2.84 1.62 -16.13
CA ASN A 387 2.93 1.46 -17.59
C ASN A 387 3.57 0.14 -18.04
N HIS A 388 3.94 -0.74 -17.13
CA HIS A 388 4.45 -2.05 -17.50
C HIS A 388 3.40 -2.87 -18.29
N THR A 389 3.83 -3.97 -18.91
CA THR A 389 2.93 -4.84 -19.68
C THR A 389 1.94 -5.62 -18.82
N GLN A 390 2.29 -5.79 -17.54
CA GLN A 390 1.50 -6.42 -16.50
C GLN A 390 1.45 -5.49 -15.28
N PRO A 391 0.43 -5.58 -14.39
CA PRO A 391 0.43 -4.82 -13.15
C PRO A 391 1.66 -5.18 -12.28
N VAL A 392 2.23 -4.20 -11.59
CA VAL A 392 3.46 -4.39 -10.79
C VAL A 392 3.13 -4.39 -9.31
N SER A 393 3.65 -5.35 -8.56
CA SER A 393 3.60 -5.38 -7.11
C SER A 393 4.99 -5.19 -6.54
N LEU A 394 5.28 -3.96 -6.12
CA LEU A 394 6.54 -3.57 -5.50
C LEU A 394 6.40 -3.59 -3.99
N TYR A 395 7.25 -4.36 -3.32
CA TYR A 395 7.34 -4.42 -1.86
C TYR A 395 8.63 -3.76 -1.41
N LEU A 396 8.51 -2.71 -0.62
CA LEU A 396 9.59 -2.00 0.05
C LEU A 396 9.81 -2.67 1.41
N VAL A 397 10.68 -3.68 1.45
CA VAL A 397 10.83 -4.57 2.61
C VAL A 397 11.95 -4.07 3.52
N THR A 398 11.64 -3.92 4.80
CA THR A 398 12.65 -3.73 5.85
C THR A 398 12.91 -5.08 6.52
N PRO A 399 14.17 -5.51 6.68
CA PRO A 399 14.48 -6.81 7.26
C PRO A 399 14.02 -6.89 8.72
N PRO A 400 13.54 -8.06 9.17
CA PRO A 400 13.22 -8.27 10.58
C PRO A 400 14.52 -8.31 11.41
N GLY A 401 14.71 -7.36 12.35
CA GLY A 401 15.92 -7.31 13.18
C GLY A 401 16.06 -6.05 14.05
N ASN A 402 17.19 -5.92 14.78
CA ASN A 402 17.40 -4.85 15.77
C ASN A 402 17.41 -3.42 15.19
N SER A 403 17.53 -3.26 13.87
CA SER A 403 17.37 -2.00 13.16
C SER A 403 16.09 -2.04 12.31
N CYS A 404 14.92 -2.06 12.95
CA CYS A 404 13.60 -1.89 12.29
C CYS A 404 13.41 -0.48 11.69
N GLN A 405 14.49 0.18 11.24
CA GLN A 405 14.42 1.47 10.60
C GLN A 405 14.39 1.27 9.09
N PRO A 406 13.35 1.78 8.40
CA PRO A 406 13.28 1.67 6.97
C PRO A 406 14.44 2.43 6.31
N SER A 407 14.98 1.87 5.24
CA SER A 407 16.09 2.50 4.52
C SER A 407 15.67 3.84 3.92
N GLN A 408 16.57 4.83 3.99
CA GLN A 408 16.32 6.18 3.46
C GLN A 408 15.97 6.18 1.97
N ILE A 409 16.45 5.18 1.22
CA ILE A 409 16.15 5.04 -0.21
C ILE A 409 14.65 4.83 -0.50
N PHE A 410 13.88 4.26 0.45
CA PHE A 410 12.42 4.13 0.31
C PHE A 410 11.74 5.49 0.28
N ARG A 411 12.23 6.44 1.09
CA ARG A 411 11.72 7.81 1.09
C ARG A 411 12.03 8.49 -0.24
N VAL A 412 13.27 8.36 -0.73
CA VAL A 412 13.67 8.89 -2.04
C VAL A 412 12.78 8.30 -3.15
N PHE A 413 12.53 6.98 -3.13
CA PHE A 413 11.63 6.33 -4.08
C PHE A 413 10.21 6.92 -4.06
N LEU A 414 9.63 7.09 -2.87
CA LEU A 414 8.28 7.62 -2.71
C LEU A 414 8.18 9.08 -3.16
N GLU A 415 9.15 9.93 -2.81
CA GLU A 415 9.20 11.32 -3.28
C GLU A 415 9.38 11.40 -4.80
N MET A 416 10.16 10.48 -5.38
CA MET A 416 10.36 10.39 -6.81
C MET A 416 9.10 9.97 -7.58
N LEU A 417 8.05 9.43 -6.95
CA LEU A 417 6.76 9.20 -7.61
C LEU A 417 6.13 10.51 -8.13
N TRP A 418 6.60 11.67 -7.65
CA TRP A 418 6.25 13.00 -8.18
C TRP A 418 6.52 13.15 -9.68
N ILE A 419 7.36 12.30 -10.29
CA ILE A 419 7.63 12.35 -11.74
C ILE A 419 6.42 12.04 -12.61
N PHE A 420 5.44 11.27 -12.10
CA PHE A 420 4.17 11.09 -12.80
C PHE A 420 3.37 12.38 -12.90
N GLY A 421 3.75 13.38 -12.09
CA GLY A 421 3.15 14.69 -12.04
C GLY A 421 3.87 15.83 -12.71
N TYR A 422 4.77 15.49 -13.60
CA TYR A 422 5.50 16.48 -14.32
C TYR A 422 4.61 17.30 -15.28
N LYS A 423 4.81 18.64 -15.34
CA LYS A 423 4.08 19.66 -16.14
C LYS A 423 2.65 20.01 -15.74
N GLY A 424 2.14 19.52 -14.61
CA GLY A 424 0.77 19.85 -14.17
C GLY A 424 -0.33 19.10 -14.94
N GLU A 425 0.05 18.27 -15.92
CA GLU A 425 -0.87 17.32 -16.55
C GLU A 425 -0.64 15.91 -15.99
N PRO A 426 -1.63 15.35 -15.29
CA PRO A 426 -1.48 14.04 -14.66
C PRO A 426 -1.32 12.94 -15.71
N MET A 427 -0.25 12.15 -15.60
CA MET A 427 -0.02 11.02 -16.50
C MET A 427 -0.90 9.83 -16.10
N LYS A 428 -1.92 9.53 -16.89
CA LYS A 428 -2.67 8.28 -16.73
C LYS A 428 -1.89 7.11 -17.31
N GLY A 429 -1.53 6.16 -16.44
CA GLY A 429 -0.93 4.90 -16.87
C GLY A 429 -1.94 3.86 -17.33
N ARG A 430 -1.42 2.70 -17.77
CA ARG A 430 -2.20 1.51 -18.11
C ARG A 430 -2.93 0.91 -16.91
N TYR A 431 -2.30 1.01 -15.73
CA TYR A 431 -2.78 0.44 -14.48
C TYR A 431 -2.89 1.51 -13.40
N ARG A 432 -3.85 1.34 -12.48
CA ARG A 432 -3.92 2.13 -11.25
C ARG A 432 -2.89 1.59 -10.26
N CYS A 433 -2.32 2.47 -9.45
CA CYS A 433 -1.34 2.07 -8.44
C CYS A 433 -1.84 2.37 -7.03
N LEU A 434 -1.91 1.35 -6.17
CA LEU A 434 -2.22 1.53 -4.76
C LEU A 434 -0.91 1.64 -3.97
N ILE A 435 -0.73 2.71 -3.20
CA ILE A 435 0.38 2.90 -2.29
C ILE A 435 -0.11 2.55 -0.88
N LEU A 436 0.30 1.40 -0.36
CA LEU A 436 -0.03 0.93 1.00
C LEU A 436 1.14 1.24 1.92
N MET A 437 0.93 2.17 2.85
CA MET A 437 1.94 2.60 3.82
C MET A 437 1.59 2.09 5.21
N ASP A 438 2.20 0.97 5.61
CA ASP A 438 2.16 0.57 7.01
C ASP A 438 3.13 1.44 7.83
N GLU A 439 2.68 1.90 9.00
CA GLU A 439 3.38 2.85 9.89
C GLU A 439 4.11 3.98 9.12
N CYS A 440 3.37 4.76 8.32
CA CYS A 440 3.92 5.78 7.42
C CYS A 440 4.86 6.77 8.15
N THR A 441 4.57 7.11 9.41
CA THR A 441 5.39 8.00 10.24
C THR A 441 6.81 7.50 10.50
N SER A 442 7.08 6.20 10.37
CA SER A 442 8.44 5.64 10.43
C SER A 442 9.35 6.16 9.29
N LEU A 443 8.75 6.53 8.16
CA LEU A 443 9.38 7.19 7.03
C LEU A 443 9.35 8.72 7.14
N GLY A 444 9.00 9.28 8.30
CA GLY A 444 9.02 10.71 8.55
C GLY A 444 8.08 11.50 7.62
N ARG A 445 8.38 12.80 7.46
CA ARG A 445 7.61 13.70 6.60
C ARG A 445 7.90 13.39 5.13
N LEU A 446 6.86 13.05 4.36
CA LEU A 446 6.92 12.87 2.90
C LEU A 446 6.05 13.92 2.20
N ASN A 447 6.66 14.76 1.37
CA ASN A 447 5.98 15.86 0.67
C ASN A 447 4.91 15.37 -0.31
N ILE A 448 5.10 14.18 -0.89
CA ILE A 448 4.10 13.57 -1.76
C ILE A 448 2.74 13.36 -1.07
N PHE A 449 2.70 13.25 0.26
CA PHE A 449 1.47 13.12 1.03
C PHE A 449 0.94 14.45 1.58
N GLU A 450 1.63 15.56 1.34
CA GLU A 450 1.15 16.90 1.67
C GLU A 450 0.21 17.46 0.62
N TYR A 451 -0.39 18.61 0.92
CA TYR A 451 -1.10 19.38 -0.10
C TYR A 451 -0.09 20.20 -0.94
N PRO A 452 -0.15 20.18 -2.29
CA PRO A 452 -1.14 19.51 -3.15
C PRO A 452 -0.72 18.09 -3.62
N GLY A 453 0.33 17.51 -3.03
CA GLY A 453 0.91 16.21 -3.30
C GLY A 453 -0.09 15.09 -3.63
N LEU A 454 -0.98 14.81 -2.67
CA LEU A 454 -2.01 13.78 -2.79
C LEU A 454 -2.95 13.98 -3.98
N ASN A 455 -3.48 15.20 -4.13
CA ASN A 455 -4.37 15.53 -5.25
C ASN A 455 -3.71 15.23 -6.59
N TYR A 456 -2.41 15.47 -6.66
CA TYR A 456 -1.65 15.20 -7.86
C TYR A 456 -1.62 13.69 -8.20
N ILE A 457 -1.16 12.87 -7.26
CA ILE A 457 -1.02 11.42 -7.51
C ILE A 457 -2.38 10.75 -7.75
N SER A 458 -3.45 11.27 -7.13
CA SER A 458 -4.84 10.86 -7.40
C SER A 458 -5.19 10.99 -8.88
N LEU A 459 -4.86 12.14 -9.48
CA LEU A 459 -5.17 12.41 -10.88
C LEU A 459 -4.39 11.49 -11.84
N CYS A 460 -3.21 11.03 -11.46
CA CYS A 460 -2.42 10.06 -12.22
C CYS A 460 -3.03 8.66 -12.20
N GLY A 461 -3.94 8.38 -11.25
CA GLY A 461 -4.52 7.06 -11.01
C GLY A 461 -3.85 6.31 -9.85
N MET A 462 -3.13 7.02 -8.97
CA MET A 462 -2.59 6.44 -7.75
C MET A 462 -3.54 6.67 -6.57
N LYS A 463 -3.61 5.69 -5.65
CA LYS A 463 -4.37 5.78 -4.40
C LYS A 463 -3.43 5.48 -3.25
N ALA A 464 -3.16 6.46 -2.38
CA ALA A 464 -2.51 6.22 -1.10
C ALA A 464 -3.49 5.74 -0.01
N VAL A 465 -3.06 4.74 0.77
CA VAL A 465 -3.69 4.28 2.00
C VAL A 465 -2.63 4.26 3.09
N LEU A 466 -2.78 5.13 4.09
CA LEU A 466 -1.86 5.25 5.22
C LEU A 466 -2.45 4.55 6.44
N PHE A 467 -1.65 3.77 7.15
CA PHE A 467 -2.01 3.16 8.44
C PHE A 467 -1.25 3.85 9.55
N ASP A 468 -1.88 4.80 10.22
CA ASP A 468 -1.22 5.60 11.25
C ASP A 468 -2.20 6.24 12.24
N GLU A 469 -1.69 6.83 13.31
CA GLU A 469 -2.48 7.64 14.23
C GLU A 469 -2.79 9.01 13.60
N LEU A 470 -4.06 9.44 13.71
CA LEU A 470 -4.50 10.70 13.12
C LEU A 470 -3.71 11.89 13.64
N LEU A 471 -3.48 11.95 14.95
CA LEU A 471 -2.74 13.07 15.56
C LEU A 471 -1.28 13.12 15.07
N GLN A 472 -0.62 11.97 14.89
CA GLN A 472 0.75 11.93 14.37
C GLN A 472 0.79 12.35 12.90
N THR A 473 -0.15 11.84 12.10
CA THR A 473 -0.31 12.23 10.68
C THR A 473 -0.53 13.74 10.54
N CYS A 474 -1.41 14.31 11.36
CA CYS A 474 -1.66 15.76 11.38
C CYS A 474 -0.45 16.59 11.82
N LYS A 475 0.46 16.05 12.63
CA LYS A 475 1.71 16.76 12.97
C LYS A 475 2.65 16.88 11.77
N PHE A 476 2.69 15.86 10.91
CA PHE A 476 3.53 15.87 9.72
C PHE A 476 2.91 16.67 8.57
N TYR A 477 1.61 16.47 8.30
CA TYR A 477 0.95 16.95 7.07
C TYR A 477 -0.11 18.04 7.32
N GLY A 478 -0.34 18.41 8.58
CA GLY A 478 -1.39 19.35 8.98
C GLY A 478 -2.79 18.72 9.01
N CYS A 479 -3.78 19.50 9.46
CA CYS A 479 -5.18 19.06 9.57
C CYS A 479 -5.99 19.23 8.27
N LYS A 480 -5.38 19.79 7.21
CA LYS A 480 -6.01 19.99 5.90
C LYS A 480 -5.45 18.98 4.91
N THR A 481 -5.78 17.71 5.10
CA THR A 481 -5.45 16.66 4.15
C THR A 481 -6.71 16.25 3.40
N ASP A 482 -6.59 16.01 2.09
CA ASP A 482 -7.68 15.48 1.25
C ASP A 482 -7.88 13.96 1.44
N MET A 483 -7.55 13.47 2.65
CA MET A 483 -7.66 12.07 3.03
C MET A 483 -8.98 11.79 3.74
N GLN A 484 -9.60 10.67 3.40
CA GLN A 484 -10.70 10.10 4.16
C GLN A 484 -10.17 9.36 5.37
N VAL A 485 -10.60 9.75 6.57
CA VAL A 485 -10.12 9.15 7.82
C VAL A 485 -11.08 8.07 8.29
N ILE A 486 -10.61 6.83 8.37
CA ILE A 486 -11.34 5.67 8.88
C ILE A 486 -10.81 5.34 10.27
N SER A 487 -11.59 5.65 11.31
CA SER A 487 -11.20 5.41 12.71
C SER A 487 -11.70 4.07 13.27
N ILE A 488 -10.80 3.32 13.89
CA ILE A 488 -11.07 2.03 14.53
C ILE A 488 -11.30 2.29 16.03
N LEU A 489 -12.56 2.46 16.45
CA LEU A 489 -12.91 2.69 17.86
C LEU A 489 -13.07 1.37 18.65
N GLY A 490 -12.34 1.22 19.76
CA GLY A 490 -12.33 0.00 20.57
C GLY A 490 -13.34 -0.01 21.71
N LYS A 491 -14.43 -0.81 21.58
CA LYS A 491 -15.07 -1.62 22.66
C LYS A 491 -16.12 -2.57 22.04
N LYS A 492 -15.91 -3.89 22.17
CA LYS A 492 -16.80 -5.00 21.72
C LYS A 492 -16.91 -5.25 20.19
N ASN A 493 -15.81 -5.30 19.43
CA ASN A 493 -15.83 -5.60 17.97
C ASN A 493 -16.80 -4.71 17.16
N LYS A 494 -16.94 -3.43 17.55
CA LYS A 494 -17.73 -2.43 16.81
C LYS A 494 -16.78 -1.36 16.31
N TYR A 495 -16.72 -1.18 15.00
CA TYR A 495 -15.89 -0.16 14.33
C TYR A 495 -16.77 0.95 13.73
N SER A 496 -16.20 2.06 13.29
CA SER A 496 -16.92 3.19 12.67
C SER A 496 -16.13 3.75 11.49
N ILE A 497 -16.64 3.63 10.26
CA ILE A 497 -15.96 4.19 9.08
C ILE A 497 -16.41 5.63 8.88
N ILE A 498 -15.60 6.61 9.30
CA ILE A 498 -15.86 8.02 9.00
C ILE A 498 -15.43 8.28 7.54
N MET A 499 -16.26 8.96 6.75
CA MET A 499 -15.93 9.37 5.39
C MET A 499 -16.41 10.82 5.19
N ASP A 500 -15.46 11.74 4.97
CA ASP A 500 -15.69 13.19 4.80
C ASP A 500 -16.28 13.90 6.05
N THR A 501 -16.77 15.14 5.90
CA THR A 501 -17.55 15.88 6.92
C THR A 501 -18.89 15.22 7.29
N ARG A 502 -19.21 14.08 6.67
CA ARG A 502 -20.36 13.25 6.98
C ARG A 502 -19.86 12.06 7.80
N SER A 503 -19.84 12.19 9.12
CA SER A 503 -19.60 11.03 9.98
C SER A 503 -20.62 9.94 9.66
N VAL A 504 -20.15 8.83 9.10
CA VAL A 504 -20.96 7.64 8.95
C VAL A 504 -20.56 6.70 10.07
N ASP A 505 -21.34 6.67 11.15
CA ASP A 505 -21.18 5.59 12.12
C ASP A 505 -21.55 4.27 11.45
N VAL A 506 -20.52 3.52 11.01
CA VAL A 506 -20.67 2.15 10.54
C VAL A 506 -20.55 1.18 11.71
N ALA A 507 -21.41 1.34 12.72
CA ALA A 507 -21.47 0.42 13.83
C ALA A 507 -21.85 -1.00 13.36
N GLY A 508 -21.05 -2.01 13.72
CA GLY A 508 -21.37 -3.43 13.50
C GLY A 508 -20.63 -4.13 12.36
N VAL A 509 -19.60 -3.50 11.77
CA VAL A 509 -18.60 -4.20 10.95
C VAL A 509 -17.87 -5.21 11.85
N GLN A 510 -17.96 -6.51 11.52
CA GLN A 510 -17.18 -7.55 12.19
C GLN A 510 -16.06 -7.97 11.25
N TYR A 511 -14.84 -8.13 11.77
CA TYR A 511 -13.76 -8.77 11.05
C TYR A 511 -13.59 -10.19 11.56
N GLN A 512 -13.67 -11.17 10.67
CA GLN A 512 -13.45 -12.57 11.00
C GLN A 512 -12.01 -12.80 11.48
N GLU A 513 -11.82 -13.64 12.49
CA GLU A 513 -10.50 -14.21 12.78
C GLU A 513 -10.15 -15.17 11.62
N ASN A 514 -9.03 -14.88 10.95
CA ASN A 514 -8.68 -15.38 9.62
C ASN A 514 -8.45 -16.91 9.57
N ASP A 515 -9.43 -17.67 9.07
CA ASP A 515 -9.21 -19.02 8.50
C ASP A 515 -9.36 -19.03 6.96
N TYR A 516 -10.12 -18.08 6.39
CA TYR A 516 -10.48 -18.12 4.97
C TYR A 516 -9.32 -17.74 4.03
N PHE A 517 -8.54 -16.72 4.37
CA PHE A 517 -7.37 -16.32 3.57
C PHE A 517 -6.19 -17.27 3.70
N LEU A 518 -6.03 -17.93 4.86
CA LEU A 518 -4.97 -18.94 5.08
C LEU A 518 -5.03 -20.06 4.02
N SER A 519 -6.23 -20.44 3.58
CA SER A 519 -6.42 -21.46 2.54
C SER A 519 -5.92 -21.05 1.14
N ARG A 520 -5.61 -19.77 0.93
CA ARG A 520 -5.19 -19.19 -0.35
C ARG A 520 -3.79 -18.56 -0.28
N MET A 521 -3.02 -18.83 0.77
CA MET A 521 -1.65 -18.32 0.91
C MET A 521 -0.69 -19.12 0.03
N TYR A 522 -0.05 -18.38 -0.87
CA TYR A 522 1.03 -18.77 -1.79
C TYR A 522 2.37 -18.66 -1.06
N GLU A 523 3.29 -19.62 -1.17
CA GLU A 523 4.69 -19.33 -0.86
C GLU A 523 5.15 -18.18 -1.77
N ALA A 524 5.75 -17.15 -1.16
CA ALA A 524 6.33 -16.04 -1.90
C ALA A 524 7.45 -16.55 -2.83
N PRO A 525 7.65 -15.92 -4.00
CA PRO A 525 8.81 -16.22 -4.82
C PRO A 525 10.10 -16.04 -4.01
N GLU A 526 11.05 -16.97 -4.15
CA GLU A 526 12.34 -16.88 -3.46
C GLU A 526 13.18 -15.67 -3.91
N ARG A 527 12.91 -15.12 -5.10
CA ARG A 527 13.63 -13.98 -5.67
C ARG A 527 12.68 -12.97 -6.30
N SER A 528 13.06 -11.69 -6.26
CA SER A 528 12.41 -10.62 -7.01
C SER A 528 12.43 -10.89 -8.52
N GLU A 529 11.39 -10.44 -9.21
CA GLU A 529 11.36 -10.41 -10.67
C GLU A 529 12.02 -9.13 -11.16
N ILE A 530 12.82 -9.27 -12.21
CA ILE A 530 13.50 -8.15 -12.85
C ILE A 530 12.72 -7.79 -14.11
N ILE A 531 12.42 -6.50 -14.31
CA ILE A 531 11.59 -6.02 -15.42
C ILE A 531 12.41 -5.84 -16.72
N HIS A 532 13.73 -5.63 -16.63
CA HIS A 532 14.65 -5.40 -17.76
C HIS A 532 13.97 -4.73 -18.98
N GLY A 533 13.66 -3.44 -18.84
CA GLY A 533 12.86 -2.67 -19.79
C GLY A 533 13.62 -1.61 -20.58
N HIS A 534 14.63 -2.00 -21.36
CA HIS A 534 15.10 -1.21 -22.51
C HIS A 534 15.04 -2.04 -23.79
N SER A 535 13.82 -2.43 -24.14
CA SER A 535 13.48 -2.83 -25.51
C SER A 535 12.11 -2.27 -25.88
N ILE A 536 12.04 -0.93 -26.01
CA ILE A 536 11.38 -0.22 -27.13
C ILE A 536 12.20 1.03 -27.41
#